data_AF-A0A0P7B5N2-F1
#
_entry.id   AF-A0A0P7B5N2-F1
#
_cell.length_a   1.000
_cell.length_b   1.000
_cell.length_c   1.000
_cell.angle_alpha   90.00
_cell.angle_beta   90.00
_cell.angle_gamma   90.00
#
_symmetry.space_group_name_H-M   'P 1'
#
loop_
_entity.id
_entity.type
_entity.pdbx_description
1 polymer ?
#
loop_
_entity_poly.entity_id
_entity_poly.type
_entity_poly.pdbx_seq_one_letter_code
_entity_poly.pdbx_strand_id
1 'polypeptide(L)'
;MSTPAQPGSSPPKGLDKPVSQPFTRLDNNTWLHDRSETDVYRLLIDSYRLRVEDDYSFDGDAPRDSIYGGSPNGLKGFNRYLNTAQSRKGLLPDWWDQKKRSACLALGMDSSQWQDLRCAVEKSDIIEHYGDAQFPMQLRMFAEAVLRRGPGGVDGTEMRKLMVSMEQGTLPADTHVAIVDNTTGVMSHPLP
;
A
#
# COMPACT_ATOMS: atom_id res chain seq x y z
N MET A 1 -2.33 -18.49 -20.19
CA MET A 1 -2.02 -19.33 -19.02
C MET A 1 -1.22 -18.46 -18.08
N SER A 2 -1.79 -18.06 -16.94
CA SER A 2 -1.11 -17.20 -15.97
C SER A 2 -0.27 -18.06 -15.04
N THR A 3 1.04 -17.85 -15.01
CA THR A 3 1.96 -18.52 -14.09
C THR A 3 1.58 -18.14 -12.66
N PRO A 4 1.38 -19.10 -11.73
CA PRO A 4 1.17 -18.77 -10.33
C PRO A 4 2.41 -18.04 -9.80
N ALA A 5 2.19 -16.98 -9.01
CA ALA A 5 3.27 -16.23 -8.36
C ALA A 5 4.11 -17.18 -7.50
N GLN A 6 5.44 -17.09 -7.59
CA GLN A 6 6.32 -17.86 -6.71
C GLN A 6 6.21 -17.32 -5.28
N PRO A 7 6.24 -18.18 -4.24
CA PRO A 7 6.34 -17.74 -2.86
C PRO A 7 7.55 -16.80 -2.70
N GLY A 8 7.31 -15.57 -2.25
CA GLY A 8 8.36 -14.55 -2.05
C GLY A 8 8.68 -13.67 -3.26
N SER A 9 7.81 -13.62 -4.28
CA SER A 9 7.91 -12.66 -5.39
C SER A 9 6.79 -11.60 -5.34
N SER A 10 7.10 -10.40 -5.84
CA SER A 10 6.15 -9.30 -6.07
C SER A 10 4.96 -9.71 -6.97
N PRO A 11 3.87 -8.92 -6.99
CA PRO A 11 2.63 -9.29 -7.65
C PRO A 11 2.80 -9.60 -9.14
N PRO A 12 1.99 -10.53 -9.70
CA PRO A 12 2.08 -10.95 -11.09
C PRO A 12 1.57 -9.92 -12.10
N LYS A 13 0.90 -8.83 -11.65
CA LYS A 13 0.34 -7.78 -12.49
C LYS A 13 0.57 -6.40 -11.88
N GLY A 14 0.30 -5.35 -12.67
CA GLY A 14 0.26 -3.96 -12.20
C GLY A 14 1.63 -3.28 -12.01
N LEU A 15 2.73 -4.05 -12.03
CA LEU A 15 4.09 -3.55 -11.88
C LEU A 15 4.98 -3.98 -13.04
N ASP A 16 5.80 -3.06 -13.52
CA ASP A 16 6.72 -3.30 -14.63
C ASP A 16 7.94 -4.11 -14.18
N LYS A 17 8.43 -3.83 -12.96
CA LYS A 17 9.59 -4.49 -12.36
C LYS A 17 9.28 -5.00 -10.94
N PRO A 18 8.82 -6.26 -10.81
CA PRO A 18 8.64 -6.90 -9.52
C PRO A 18 9.96 -7.02 -8.74
N VAL A 19 9.90 -6.99 -7.41
CA VAL A 19 11.03 -7.30 -6.52
C VAL A 19 10.83 -8.64 -5.82
N SER A 20 11.93 -9.30 -5.51
CA SER A 20 11.95 -10.45 -4.60
C SER A 20 11.89 -10.00 -3.15
N GLN A 21 11.36 -10.88 -2.32
CA GLN A 21 11.28 -10.74 -0.88
C GLN A 21 10.63 -9.41 -0.42
N PRO A 22 9.42 -9.07 -0.89
CA PRO A 22 8.76 -7.82 -0.54
C PRO A 22 8.64 -7.57 0.97
N PHE A 23 8.39 -8.57 1.82
CA PHE A 23 8.22 -8.35 3.25
C PHE A 23 9.54 -8.08 3.97
N THR A 24 10.60 -8.77 3.58
CA THR A 24 11.98 -8.49 4.03
C THR A 24 12.39 -7.08 3.61
N ARG A 25 12.04 -6.66 2.39
CA ARG A 25 12.30 -5.29 1.93
C ARG A 25 11.47 -4.25 2.69
N LEU A 26 10.23 -4.55 3.09
CA LEU A 26 9.43 -3.67 3.95
C LEU A 26 10.10 -3.49 5.32
N ASP A 27 10.58 -4.58 5.92
CA ASP A 27 11.30 -4.53 7.20
C ASP A 27 12.59 -3.72 7.12
N ASN A 28 13.32 -3.85 6.01
CA ASN A 28 14.55 -3.12 5.75
C ASN A 28 14.35 -1.68 5.23
N ASN A 29 13.10 -1.20 5.10
CA ASN A 29 12.76 0.08 4.46
C ASN A 29 13.18 0.18 2.99
N THR A 30 13.47 -0.92 2.30
CA THR A 30 13.92 -0.94 0.90
C THR A 30 12.86 -1.41 -0.10
N TRP A 31 11.57 -1.48 0.30
CA TRP A 31 10.50 -2.02 -0.54
C TRP A 31 10.27 -1.28 -1.87
N LEU A 32 10.52 0.03 -1.91
CA LEU A 32 10.45 0.83 -3.14
C LEU A 32 11.75 0.82 -3.96
N HIS A 33 12.83 0.26 -3.42
CA HIS A 33 14.14 0.27 -4.07
C HIS A 33 14.20 -0.80 -5.17
N ASP A 34 15.11 -0.60 -6.13
CA ASP A 34 15.31 -1.42 -7.33
C ASP A 34 14.11 -1.53 -8.29
N ARG A 35 13.06 -0.72 -8.08
CA ARG A 35 11.88 -0.62 -8.96
C ARG A 35 12.05 0.46 -10.03
N SER A 36 11.18 0.42 -11.04
CA SER A 36 11.07 1.52 -12.01
C SER A 36 10.48 2.78 -11.33
N GLU A 37 10.71 3.96 -11.92
CA GLU A 37 10.11 5.19 -11.39
C GLU A 37 8.58 5.11 -11.36
N THR A 38 7.98 4.59 -12.45
CA THR A 38 6.54 4.42 -12.58
C THR A 38 5.98 3.51 -11.50
N ASP A 39 6.62 2.37 -11.23
CA ASP A 39 6.18 1.46 -10.16
C ASP A 39 6.24 2.15 -8.80
N VAL A 40 7.30 2.91 -8.51
CA VAL A 40 7.39 3.67 -7.26
C VAL A 40 6.25 4.68 -7.14
N TYR A 41 5.90 5.38 -8.22
CA TYR A 41 4.76 6.30 -8.22
C TYR A 41 3.45 5.56 -7.94
N ARG A 42 3.22 4.44 -8.64
CA ARG A 42 2.02 3.62 -8.46
C ARG A 42 1.83 3.18 -7.01
N LEU A 43 2.90 2.61 -6.44
CA LEU A 43 2.90 2.09 -5.07
C LEU A 43 2.74 3.19 -4.01
N LEU A 44 3.35 4.36 -4.20
CA LEU A 44 3.14 5.50 -3.30
C LEU A 44 1.68 5.96 -3.31
N ILE A 45 1.07 6.06 -4.48
CA ILE A 45 -0.32 6.48 -4.61
C ILE A 45 -1.26 5.45 -4.00
N ASP A 46 -1.09 4.18 -4.33
CA ASP A 46 -2.02 3.12 -3.90
C ASP A 46 -1.88 2.79 -2.41
N SER A 47 -0.67 2.92 -1.84
CA SER A 47 -0.50 2.81 -0.39
C SER A 47 -1.20 3.96 0.35
N TYR A 48 -1.23 5.16 -0.24
CA TYR A 48 -2.03 6.26 0.29
C TYR A 48 -3.55 6.02 0.11
N ARG A 49 -4.00 5.62 -1.08
CA ARG A 49 -5.44 5.39 -1.35
C ARG A 49 -6.02 4.31 -0.44
N LEU A 50 -5.32 3.17 -0.32
CA LEU A 50 -5.73 2.10 0.59
C LEU A 50 -5.67 2.54 2.06
N ARG A 51 -4.68 3.36 2.44
CA ARG A 51 -4.60 3.90 3.79
C ARG A 51 -5.81 4.78 4.14
N VAL A 52 -6.23 5.64 3.22
CA VAL A 52 -7.41 6.49 3.44
C VAL A 52 -8.68 5.65 3.56
N GLU A 53 -8.82 4.61 2.73
CA GLU A 53 -9.92 3.64 2.87
C GLU A 53 -9.88 2.94 4.23
N ASP A 54 -8.72 2.44 4.65
CA ASP A 54 -8.56 1.77 5.95
C ASP A 54 -8.88 2.72 7.12
N ASP A 55 -8.41 3.98 7.09
CA ASP A 55 -8.72 4.97 8.15
C ASP A 55 -10.24 5.27 8.21
N TYR A 56 -10.92 5.33 7.06
CA TYR A 56 -12.37 5.50 7.01
C TYR A 56 -13.12 4.28 7.55
N SER A 57 -12.76 3.09 7.06
CA SER A 57 -13.46 1.83 7.35
C SER A 57 -13.19 1.28 8.75
N PHE A 58 -12.00 1.50 9.32
CA PHE A 58 -11.63 1.01 10.65
C PHE A 58 -11.70 2.07 11.75
N ASP A 59 -11.29 3.31 11.47
CA ASP A 59 -11.21 4.36 12.49
C ASP A 59 -12.42 5.31 12.44
N GLY A 60 -13.27 5.21 11.39
CA GLY A 60 -14.33 6.18 11.13
C GLY A 60 -13.79 7.57 10.78
N ASP A 61 -12.48 7.68 10.49
CA ASP A 61 -11.83 8.96 10.19
C ASP A 61 -12.00 9.28 8.71
N ALA A 62 -12.66 10.40 8.43
CA ALA A 62 -12.81 10.95 7.09
C ALA A 62 -12.04 12.28 7.00
N PRO A 63 -10.71 12.25 6.73
CA PRO A 63 -9.93 13.47 6.63
C PRO A 63 -10.55 14.44 5.64
N ARG A 64 -10.79 15.71 6.04
CA ARG A 64 -11.50 16.73 5.22
C ARG A 64 -10.93 16.93 3.82
N ASP A 65 -9.68 16.56 3.60
CA ASP A 65 -8.97 16.74 2.35
C ASP A 65 -8.85 15.43 1.53
N SER A 66 -9.48 14.36 1.99
CA SER A 66 -9.71 13.14 1.24
C SER A 66 -11.08 13.15 0.55
N ILE A 67 -11.29 12.21 -0.37
CA ILE A 67 -12.58 12.01 -1.05
C ILE A 67 -13.72 11.70 -0.06
N TYR A 68 -13.43 11.00 1.04
CA TYR A 68 -14.42 10.69 2.08
C TYR A 68 -14.77 11.91 2.93
N GLY A 69 -13.85 12.87 3.08
CA GLY A 69 -14.07 14.12 3.81
C GLY A 69 -14.70 15.25 2.97
N GLY A 70 -15.13 14.96 1.73
CA GLY A 70 -15.78 15.91 0.83
C GLY A 70 -14.83 16.69 -0.10
N SER A 71 -13.54 16.33 -0.16
CA SER A 71 -12.62 16.89 -1.15
C SER A 71 -12.91 16.32 -2.55
N PRO A 72 -12.78 17.10 -3.63
CA PRO A 72 -12.97 16.58 -4.99
C PRO A 72 -11.91 15.55 -5.40
N ASN A 73 -10.81 15.43 -4.67
CA ASN A 73 -9.73 14.45 -4.88
C ASN A 73 -8.84 14.32 -3.64
N GLY A 74 -8.03 13.26 -3.59
CA GLY A 74 -7.04 13.00 -2.56
C GLY A 74 -5.70 13.74 -2.72
N LEU A 75 -5.55 14.67 -3.67
CA LEU A 75 -4.24 15.27 -3.99
C LEU A 75 -3.60 15.96 -2.79
N LYS A 76 -4.40 16.70 -2.00
CA LYS A 76 -3.89 17.43 -0.82
C LYS A 76 -3.38 16.47 0.25
N GLY A 77 -4.11 15.38 0.49
CA GLY A 77 -3.72 14.37 1.47
C GLY A 77 -2.52 13.58 0.99
N PHE A 78 -2.49 13.20 -0.28
CA PHE A 78 -1.35 12.53 -0.90
C PHE A 78 -0.08 13.40 -0.86
N ASN A 79 -0.21 14.70 -1.11
CA ASN A 79 0.90 15.64 -1.01
C ASN A 79 1.49 15.70 0.42
N ARG A 80 0.65 15.63 1.46
CA ARG A 80 1.15 15.50 2.85
C ARG A 80 1.78 14.15 3.10
N TYR A 81 1.19 13.07 2.61
CA TYR A 81 1.73 11.72 2.71
C TYR A 81 3.15 11.64 2.11
N LEU A 82 3.37 12.21 0.93
CA LEU A 82 4.70 12.29 0.30
C LEU A 82 5.70 13.13 1.11
N ASN A 83 5.26 14.23 1.74
CA ASN A 83 6.15 15.00 2.63
C ASN A 83 6.63 14.13 3.80
N THR A 84 5.72 13.36 4.38
CA THR A 84 6.06 12.43 5.45
C THR A 84 7.01 11.35 4.95
N ALA A 85 6.74 10.73 3.79
CA ALA A 85 7.60 9.71 3.21
C ALA A 85 9.03 10.23 2.96
N GLN A 86 9.18 11.44 2.41
CA GLN A 86 10.49 12.08 2.19
C GLN A 86 11.25 12.37 3.49
N SER A 87 10.55 12.60 4.59
CA SER A 87 11.19 12.79 5.90
C SER A 87 11.72 11.49 6.52
N ARG A 88 11.36 10.33 5.97
CA ARG A 88 11.79 9.02 6.49
C ARG A 88 13.06 8.58 5.77
N LYS A 89 14.14 8.47 6.54
CA LYS A 89 15.43 7.96 6.04
C LYS A 89 15.25 6.55 5.47
N GLY A 90 15.69 6.37 4.23
CA GLY A 90 15.76 5.07 3.57
C GLY A 90 14.48 4.60 2.87
N LEU A 91 13.31 5.21 3.10
CA LEU A 91 12.05 4.72 2.48
C LEU A 91 12.00 4.93 0.96
N LEU A 92 12.52 6.07 0.49
CA LEU A 92 12.49 6.43 -0.93
C LEU A 92 13.84 6.07 -1.59
N PRO A 93 13.83 5.66 -2.87
CA PRO A 93 15.06 5.43 -3.61
C PRO A 93 15.94 6.68 -3.72
N ASP A 94 17.25 6.49 -3.88
CA ASP A 94 18.23 7.59 -3.93
C ASP A 94 18.01 8.59 -5.08
N TRP A 95 17.37 8.14 -6.16
CA TRP A 95 17.02 9.00 -7.31
C TRP A 95 15.79 9.88 -7.05
N TRP A 96 15.10 9.71 -5.92
CA TRP A 96 13.91 10.48 -5.60
C TRP A 96 14.23 11.96 -5.34
N ASP A 97 13.66 12.84 -6.16
CA ASP A 97 13.84 14.28 -6.05
C ASP A 97 12.50 15.04 -6.25
N GLN A 98 12.59 16.38 -6.30
CA GLN A 98 11.42 17.24 -6.50
C GLN A 98 10.73 17.01 -7.87
N LYS A 99 11.49 16.69 -8.92
CA LYS A 99 10.94 16.40 -10.25
C LYS A 99 10.16 15.08 -10.22
N LYS A 100 10.68 14.06 -9.55
CA LYS A 100 10.01 12.75 -9.37
C LYS A 100 8.74 12.90 -8.53
N ARG A 101 8.79 13.73 -7.49
CA ARG A 101 7.60 14.10 -6.72
C ARG A 101 6.53 14.74 -7.61
N SER A 102 6.88 15.73 -8.43
CA SER A 102 5.93 16.38 -9.35
C SER A 102 5.35 15.39 -10.37
N ALA A 103 6.16 14.49 -10.92
CA ALA A 103 5.70 13.44 -11.83
C ALA A 103 4.73 12.47 -11.14
N CYS A 104 5.02 12.07 -9.90
CA CYS A 104 4.16 11.22 -9.10
C CYS A 104 2.79 11.87 -8.83
N LEU A 105 2.78 13.15 -8.45
CA LEU A 105 1.53 13.91 -8.25
C LEU A 105 0.73 14.03 -9.56
N ALA A 106 1.41 14.24 -10.70
CA ALA A 106 0.76 14.33 -12.00
C ALA A 106 0.14 12.99 -12.41
N LEU A 107 0.84 11.86 -12.20
CA LEU A 107 0.32 10.53 -12.46
C LEU A 107 -0.94 10.25 -11.64
N GLY A 108 -0.95 10.62 -10.35
CA GLY A 108 -2.13 10.47 -9.49
C GLY A 108 -3.32 11.36 -9.87
N MET A 109 -3.16 12.33 -10.77
CA MET A 109 -4.26 13.19 -11.24
C MET A 109 -4.65 12.93 -12.70
N ASP A 110 -4.01 11.96 -13.35
CA ASP A 110 -4.36 11.52 -14.70
C ASP A 110 -5.53 10.53 -14.64
N SER A 111 -6.67 10.91 -15.23
CA SER A 111 -7.90 10.09 -15.21
C SER A 111 -7.81 8.83 -16.06
N SER A 112 -6.77 8.71 -16.90
CA SER A 112 -6.52 7.49 -17.65
C SER A 112 -5.76 6.43 -16.85
N GLN A 113 -5.20 6.80 -15.68
CA GLN A 113 -4.44 5.90 -14.83
C GLN A 113 -5.36 5.22 -13.80
N TRP A 114 -5.02 3.98 -13.45
CA TRP A 114 -5.69 3.27 -12.36
C TRP A 114 -5.48 3.96 -11.00
N GLN A 115 -4.36 4.65 -10.85
CA GLN A 115 -3.95 5.40 -9.67
C GLN A 115 -4.63 6.78 -9.51
N ASP A 116 -5.76 7.02 -10.17
CA ASP A 116 -6.46 8.30 -10.06
C ASP A 116 -6.90 8.59 -8.61
N LEU A 117 -6.37 9.66 -8.02
CA LEU A 117 -6.65 10.15 -6.67
C LEU A 117 -8.07 10.71 -6.51
N ARG A 118 -8.86 10.79 -7.59
CA ARG A 118 -10.31 11.07 -7.52
C ARG A 118 -11.13 9.82 -7.19
N CYS A 119 -10.53 8.63 -7.26
CA CYS A 119 -11.22 7.36 -7.10
C CYS A 119 -10.78 6.65 -5.81
N ALA A 120 -11.76 6.22 -5.02
CA ALA A 120 -11.57 5.28 -3.92
C ALA A 120 -11.00 3.93 -4.42
N VAL A 121 -10.42 3.16 -3.50
CA VAL A 121 -10.09 1.74 -3.72
C VAL A 121 -10.48 0.94 -2.52
N GLU A 122 -11.04 -0.23 -2.76
CA GLU A 122 -11.22 -1.26 -1.75
C GLU A 122 -10.06 -2.27 -1.81
N LYS A 123 -9.96 -3.10 -0.76
CA LYS A 123 -9.00 -4.21 -0.71
C LYS A 123 -9.15 -5.14 -1.92
N SER A 124 -10.39 -5.45 -2.32
CA SER A 124 -10.73 -6.28 -3.49
C SER A 124 -10.15 -5.70 -4.78
N ASP A 125 -10.29 -4.39 -5.01
CA ASP A 125 -9.78 -3.71 -6.20
C ASP A 125 -8.25 -3.84 -6.30
N ILE A 126 -7.55 -3.70 -5.18
CA ILE A 126 -6.08 -3.87 -5.09
C ILE A 126 -5.71 -5.31 -5.45
N ILE A 127 -6.41 -6.30 -4.89
CA ILE A 127 -6.15 -7.72 -5.18
C ILE A 127 -6.39 -8.03 -6.66
N GLU A 128 -7.47 -7.50 -7.26
CA GLU A 128 -7.77 -7.70 -8.67
C GLU A 128 -6.71 -7.07 -9.57
N HIS A 129 -6.34 -5.81 -9.29
CA HIS A 129 -5.38 -5.05 -10.08
C HIS A 129 -3.98 -5.69 -10.09
N TYR A 130 -3.48 -6.02 -8.90
CA TYR A 130 -2.13 -6.57 -8.75
C TYR A 130 -2.09 -8.10 -8.90
N GLY A 131 -3.22 -8.78 -8.73
CA GLY A 131 -3.32 -10.24 -8.84
C GLY A 131 -2.67 -11.00 -7.68
N ASP A 132 -2.53 -10.37 -6.51
CA ASP A 132 -1.90 -10.95 -5.33
C ASP A 132 -2.71 -10.61 -4.07
N ALA A 133 -3.20 -11.66 -3.39
CA ALA A 133 -4.01 -11.55 -2.18
C ALA A 133 -3.23 -10.97 -0.97
N GLN A 134 -1.91 -11.05 -0.99
CA GLN A 134 -1.03 -10.50 0.05
C GLN A 134 -0.62 -9.05 -0.25
N PHE A 135 -0.91 -8.52 -1.43
CA PHE A 135 -0.48 -7.19 -1.84
C PHE A 135 -1.06 -6.04 -1.00
N PRO A 136 -2.36 -6.07 -0.58
CA PRO A 136 -2.89 -5.07 0.35
C PRO A 136 -2.08 -5.00 1.67
N MET A 137 -1.57 -6.14 2.15
CA MET A 137 -0.74 -6.15 3.36
C MET A 137 0.59 -5.41 3.15
N GLN A 138 1.22 -5.57 1.98
CA GLN A 138 2.44 -4.85 1.64
C GLN A 138 2.22 -3.34 1.64
N LEU A 139 1.13 -2.88 1.00
CA LEU A 139 0.75 -1.46 0.95
C LEU A 139 0.48 -0.89 2.35
N ARG A 140 -0.22 -1.64 3.21
CA ARG A 140 -0.51 -1.26 4.60
C ARG A 140 0.76 -1.11 5.43
N MET A 141 1.66 -2.09 5.37
CA MET A 141 2.95 -2.04 6.07
C MET A 141 3.82 -0.89 5.59
N PHE A 142 3.82 -0.59 4.29
CA PHE A 142 4.52 0.57 3.76
C PHE A 142 3.89 1.88 4.28
N ALA A 143 2.56 1.99 4.26
CA ALA A 143 1.87 3.18 4.77
C ALA A 143 2.09 3.38 6.28
N GLU A 144 2.16 2.30 7.05
CA GLU A 144 2.58 2.34 8.45
C GLU A 144 4.02 2.86 8.59
N ALA A 145 4.96 2.42 7.75
CA ALA A 145 6.34 2.93 7.80
C ALA A 145 6.42 4.45 7.50
N VAL A 146 5.59 4.93 6.57
CA VAL A 146 5.44 6.36 6.29
C VAL A 146 4.84 7.10 7.49
N LEU A 147 3.68 6.68 7.98
CA LEU A 147 2.89 7.42 8.97
C LEU A 147 3.29 7.14 10.42
N ARG A 148 4.09 6.09 10.68
CA ARG A 148 4.45 5.54 12.00
C ARG A 148 3.25 5.17 12.87
N ARG A 149 2.16 4.75 12.23
CA ARG A 149 0.91 4.31 12.85
C ARG A 149 0.23 3.32 11.91
N GLY A 150 -0.16 2.14 12.40
CA GLY A 150 -0.96 1.19 11.61
C GLY A 150 -2.45 1.56 11.54
N PRO A 151 -3.23 0.90 10.67
CA PRO A 151 -4.69 0.97 10.68
C PRO A 151 -5.26 0.58 12.05
N GLY A 152 -6.33 1.21 12.54
CA GLY A 152 -6.86 0.88 13.88
C GLY A 152 -5.98 1.34 15.04
N GLY A 153 -4.83 1.99 14.77
CA GLY A 153 -3.80 2.23 15.78
C GLY A 153 -3.02 0.98 16.20
N VAL A 154 -3.18 -0.13 15.48
CA VAL A 154 -2.48 -1.39 15.77
C VAL A 154 -1.03 -1.32 15.29
N ASP A 155 -0.09 -1.81 16.10
CA ASP A 155 1.32 -1.95 15.72
C ASP A 155 1.51 -3.21 14.85
N GLY A 156 1.96 -3.02 13.61
CA GLY A 156 2.16 -4.09 12.63
C GLY A 156 3.46 -4.88 12.80
N THR A 157 4.30 -4.57 13.80
CA THR A 157 5.65 -5.14 13.95
C THR A 157 5.67 -6.66 14.01
N GLU A 158 4.81 -7.29 14.82
CA GLU A 158 4.78 -8.75 14.95
C GLU A 158 4.27 -9.42 13.68
N MET A 159 3.25 -8.84 13.03
CA MET A 159 2.77 -9.32 11.73
C MET A 159 3.87 -9.21 10.67
N ARG A 160 4.66 -8.12 10.67
CA ARG A 160 5.78 -7.94 9.74
C ARG A 160 6.83 -9.04 9.90
N LYS A 161 7.28 -9.30 11.13
CA LYS A 161 8.25 -10.39 11.42
C LYS A 161 7.72 -11.76 11.00
N LEU A 162 6.42 -12.00 11.19
CA LEU A 162 5.78 -13.23 10.75
C LEU A 162 5.83 -13.38 9.23
N MET A 163 5.49 -12.33 8.48
CA MET A 163 5.54 -12.34 7.02
C MET A 163 6.97 -12.48 6.48
N VAL A 164 7.96 -11.86 7.13
CA VAL A 164 9.38 -12.06 6.80
C VAL A 164 9.78 -13.52 7.00
N SER A 165 9.37 -14.15 8.10
CA SER A 165 9.67 -15.56 8.37
C SER A 165 9.00 -16.50 7.36
N MET A 166 7.77 -16.20 6.94
CA MET A 166 7.09 -16.95 5.88
C MET A 166 7.86 -16.88 4.55
N GLU A 167 8.28 -15.68 4.18
CA GLU A 167 9.00 -15.42 2.94
C GLU A 167 10.38 -16.07 2.89
N GLN A 168 11.04 -16.18 4.04
CA GLN A 168 12.34 -16.84 4.19
C GLN A 168 12.22 -18.37 4.40
N GLY A 169 11.01 -18.90 4.56
CA GLY A 169 10.78 -20.32 4.84
C GLY A 169 11.29 -20.75 6.23
N THR A 170 11.35 -19.82 7.19
CA THR A 170 11.90 -20.07 8.54
C THR A 170 10.81 -20.38 9.58
N LEU A 171 9.53 -20.43 9.17
CA LEU A 171 8.46 -20.84 10.08
C LEU A 171 8.49 -22.34 10.37
N PRO A 172 8.29 -22.75 11.64
CA PRO A 172 8.07 -24.14 12.00
C PRO A 172 6.86 -24.72 11.24
N ALA A 173 6.99 -25.96 10.75
CA ALA A 173 6.00 -26.65 9.91
C ALA A 173 4.58 -26.72 10.52
N ASP A 174 4.46 -26.60 11.85
CA ASP A 174 3.19 -26.66 12.58
C ASP A 174 2.54 -25.28 12.82
N THR A 175 3.11 -24.20 12.28
CA THR A 175 2.57 -22.85 12.46
C THR A 175 1.36 -22.62 11.56
N HIS A 176 0.16 -22.88 12.10
CA HIS A 176 -1.09 -22.59 11.41
C HIS A 176 -1.37 -21.08 11.47
N VAL A 177 -0.87 -20.32 10.49
CA VAL A 177 -1.16 -18.89 10.42
C VAL A 177 -2.52 -18.71 9.75
N ALA A 178 -3.54 -18.45 10.57
CA ALA A 178 -4.72 -17.78 10.07
C ALA A 178 -4.27 -16.40 9.59
N ILE A 179 -4.18 -16.21 8.28
CA ILE A 179 -4.09 -14.87 7.70
C ILE A 179 -5.39 -14.19 8.16
N VAL A 180 -5.30 -13.36 9.19
CA VAL A 180 -6.46 -12.67 9.74
C VAL A 180 -6.97 -11.77 8.63
N ASP A 181 -8.04 -12.23 8.01
CA ASP A 181 -8.75 -11.48 7.01
C ASP A 181 -9.49 -10.36 7.76
N ASN A 182 -8.89 -9.17 7.85
CA ASN A 182 -9.54 -8.02 8.48
C ASN A 182 -10.73 -7.48 7.64
N THR A 183 -11.36 -8.33 6.80
CA THR A 183 -12.47 -8.03 5.88
C THR A 183 -13.84 -8.42 6.45
N THR A 184 -14.03 -8.40 7.77
CA THR A 184 -15.38 -8.23 8.34
C THR A 184 -15.67 -6.76 8.58
N GLY A 185 -15.66 -5.98 7.50
CA GLY A 185 -16.13 -4.61 7.44
C GLY A 185 -17.35 -4.47 6.53
N VAL A 186 -18.24 -5.48 6.50
CA VAL A 186 -19.55 -5.31 5.84
C VAL A 186 -20.46 -4.59 6.81
N MET A 187 -20.50 -3.26 6.75
CA MET A 187 -21.63 -2.50 7.27
C MET A 187 -22.49 -2.03 6.09
N SER A 188 -23.45 -2.88 5.72
CA SER A 188 -24.61 -2.46 4.94
C SER A 188 -25.23 -1.22 5.58
N HIS A 189 -25.14 -0.07 4.92
CA HIS A 189 -25.96 1.10 5.27
C HIS A 189 -27.22 1.08 4.40
N PRO A 190 -28.43 1.21 4.98
CA PRO A 190 -29.61 1.54 4.21
C PRO A 190 -29.47 2.99 3.71
N LEU A 191 -29.66 3.20 2.40
CA LEU A 191 -29.81 4.52 1.82
C LEU A 191 -31.09 5.20 2.36
N PRO A 192 -31.11 6.54 2.48
CA PRO A 192 -32.26 7.31 2.96
C PRO A 192 -33.49 7.19 2.03
#